data_AF-A0A960V527-F1
#
_entry.id   AF-A0A960V527-F1
#
_cell.length_a   1.000
_cell.length_b   1.000
_cell.length_c   1.000
_cell.angle_alpha   90.00
_cell.angle_beta   90.00
_cell.angle_gamma   90.00
#
_symmetry.space_group_name_H-M   'P 1'
#
loop_
_entity.id
_entity.type
_entity.pdbx_description
1 polymer ?
#
loop_
_entity_poly.entity_id
_entity_poly.type
_entity_poly.pdbx_seq_one_letter_code
_entity_poly.pdbx_strand_id
1 'polypeptide(L)'
;MTLYGRNTLLSLTTALIMMLVAACTGSQVPVTPAAESRYAYDQDWENIKAAIVQKDVRALAAYASSDSLDAEEIIQAFHADADFLQAMQQSAYKDLKTETDDGSVRLVFAALLRGADDEGNIYESGLFLYMIQGDNHLEIVSFLAAG
;
A
#
# COMPACT_ATOMS: atom_id res chain seq x y z
N MET A 1 35.30 -22.20 -43.03
CA MET A 1 35.79 -21.48 -44.23
C MET A 1 34.67 -20.55 -44.66
N THR A 2 35.07 -19.31 -44.94
CA THR A 2 34.35 -18.03 -45.00
C THR A 2 33.10 -17.98 -45.89
N LEU A 3 32.33 -16.89 -45.73
CA LEU A 3 31.38 -16.22 -46.66
C LEU A 3 29.93 -16.25 -46.12
N TYR A 4 29.09 -15.21 -46.08
CA TYR A 4 28.95 -13.84 -46.61
C TYR A 4 28.21 -13.04 -45.49
N GLY A 5 28.29 -11.73 -45.29
CA GLY A 5 28.35 -10.65 -46.26
C GLY A 5 27.00 -9.91 -46.31
N ARG A 6 27.06 -8.58 -46.06
CA ARG A 6 26.11 -7.51 -46.40
C ARG A 6 24.81 -7.41 -45.60
N ASN A 7 24.13 -6.27 -45.49
CA ASN A 7 24.40 -4.82 -45.57
C ASN A 7 22.98 -4.23 -45.63
N THR A 8 22.77 -3.03 -45.06
CA THR A 8 21.73 -2.06 -45.49
C THR A 8 20.25 -2.47 -45.47
N LEU A 9 19.43 -1.80 -44.64
CA LEU A 9 18.52 -0.73 -45.10
C LEU A 9 17.64 -0.20 -43.97
N LEU A 10 17.72 1.12 -43.76
CA LEU A 10 16.64 1.92 -43.20
C LEU A 10 15.35 1.67 -44.01
N SER A 11 14.21 1.58 -43.31
CA SER A 11 12.92 1.93 -43.89
C SER A 11 12.14 2.76 -42.86
N LEU A 12 12.13 4.07 -43.09
CA LEU A 12 11.06 4.95 -42.60
C LEU A 12 9.78 4.56 -43.34
N THR A 13 8.69 4.31 -42.62
CA THR A 13 7.34 4.52 -43.15
C THR A 13 6.41 4.99 -42.03
N THR A 14 5.94 6.22 -42.23
CA THR A 14 4.94 6.96 -41.47
C THR A 14 3.58 6.30 -41.60
N ALA A 15 2.81 6.20 -40.51
CA ALA A 15 1.35 6.08 -40.57
C ALA A 15 0.72 6.85 -39.40
N LEU A 16 0.26 8.04 -39.75
CA LEU A 16 -0.65 8.90 -39.00
C LEU A 16 -1.99 8.18 -38.84
N ILE A 17 -2.45 7.97 -37.60
CA ILE A 17 -3.86 7.69 -37.32
C ILE A 17 -4.33 8.75 -36.31
N MET A 18 -5.02 9.76 -36.85
CA MET A 18 -5.99 10.54 -36.09
C MET A 18 -7.20 9.64 -35.81
N MET A 19 -7.44 9.34 -34.54
CA MET A 19 -8.78 8.97 -34.09
C MET A 19 -9.19 9.88 -32.94
N LEU A 20 -10.17 10.70 -33.27
CA LEU A 20 -10.98 11.55 -32.42
C LEU A 20 -11.77 10.68 -31.44
N VAL A 21 -11.46 10.75 -30.15
CA VAL A 21 -12.33 10.22 -29.09
C VAL A 21 -12.98 11.41 -28.39
N ALA A 22 -14.31 11.39 -28.41
CA ALA A 22 -15.19 12.38 -27.82
C ALA A 22 -14.94 12.54 -26.32
N ALA A 23 -14.89 13.79 -25.88
CA ALA A 23 -14.80 14.18 -24.48
C ALA A 23 -16.08 13.81 -23.73
N CYS A 24 -15.99 12.81 -22.85
CA CYS A 24 -16.81 12.75 -21.65
C CYS A 24 -16.01 13.42 -20.54
N THR A 25 -16.23 14.72 -20.34
CA THR A 25 -15.72 15.47 -19.20
C THR A 25 -16.42 15.00 -17.92
N GLY A 26 -15.94 13.88 -17.37
CA GLY A 26 -15.95 13.70 -15.93
C GLY A 26 -14.80 14.54 -15.38
N SER A 27 -15.08 15.44 -14.45
CA SER A 27 -14.08 16.28 -13.77
C SER A 27 -13.08 15.40 -13.00
N GLN A 28 -12.10 14.84 -13.70
CA GLN A 28 -10.88 14.33 -13.10
C GLN A 28 -9.97 15.54 -12.89
N VAL A 29 -9.92 16.04 -11.66
CA VAL A 29 -8.86 16.97 -11.26
C VAL A 29 -7.55 16.25 -11.59
N PRO A 30 -6.69 16.80 -12.46
CA PRO A 30 -5.41 16.17 -12.75
C PRO A 30 -4.60 16.18 -11.45
N VAL A 31 -4.40 15.00 -10.87
CA VAL A 31 -3.40 14.80 -9.81
C VAL A 31 -2.07 15.24 -10.40
N THR A 32 -1.63 16.42 -9.95
CA THR A 32 -0.40 17.04 -10.41
C THR A 32 0.76 16.37 -9.68
N PRO A 33 1.85 15.97 -10.36
CA PRO A 33 3.01 15.30 -9.74
C PRO A 33 3.66 16.08 -8.57
N ALA A 34 3.35 17.37 -8.44
CA ALA A 34 3.82 18.22 -7.36
C ALA A 34 3.17 17.91 -5.99
N ALA A 35 2.01 17.25 -5.95
CA ALA A 35 1.36 16.85 -4.70
C ALA A 35 2.01 15.60 -4.08
N GLU A 36 2.40 14.61 -4.89
CA GLU A 36 3.15 13.42 -4.46
C GLU A 36 4.54 13.78 -3.90
N SER A 37 5.15 14.86 -4.38
CA SER A 37 6.43 15.36 -3.86
C SER A 37 6.32 16.05 -2.50
N ARG A 38 5.14 16.57 -2.12
CA ARG A 38 5.00 17.38 -0.89
C ARG A 38 4.77 16.50 0.33
N TYR A 39 4.21 15.30 0.15
CA TYR A 39 3.89 14.35 1.20
C TYR A 39 4.36 12.95 0.78
N ALA A 40 5.42 12.46 1.43
CA ALA A 40 6.07 11.20 1.06
C ALA A 40 5.36 9.98 1.69
N TYR A 41 4.04 9.85 1.46
CA TYR A 41 3.23 8.81 2.10
C TYR A 41 3.68 7.39 1.75
N ASP A 42 4.22 7.16 0.55
CA ASP A 42 4.86 5.89 0.20
C ASP A 42 6.02 5.58 1.17
N GLN A 43 6.86 6.58 1.47
CA GLN A 43 7.98 6.44 2.40
C GLN A 43 7.50 6.27 3.84
N ASP A 44 6.43 6.94 4.26
CA ASP A 44 5.83 6.75 5.58
C ASP A 44 5.32 5.32 5.75
N TRP A 45 4.69 4.75 4.72
CA TRP A 45 4.28 3.36 4.76
C TRP A 45 5.48 2.42 4.93
N GLU A 46 6.56 2.63 4.18
CA GLU A 46 7.80 1.86 4.36
C GLU A 46 8.40 2.03 5.77
N ASN A 47 8.34 3.23 6.35
CA ASN A 47 8.82 3.49 7.71
C ASN A 47 7.97 2.80 8.77
N ILE A 48 6.64 2.82 8.63
CA ILE A 48 5.71 2.09 9.50
C ILE A 48 6.01 0.59 9.46
N LYS A 49 6.16 0.02 8.25
CA LYS A 49 6.54 -1.39 8.07
C LYS A 49 7.88 -1.69 8.74
N ALA A 50 8.88 -0.84 8.55
CA ALA A 50 10.20 -1.01 9.15
C ALA A 50 10.13 -0.99 10.68
N ALA A 51 9.36 -0.07 11.27
CA ALA A 51 9.16 0.02 12.71
C ALA A 51 8.52 -1.26 13.27
N ILE A 52 7.48 -1.79 12.61
CA ILE A 52 6.82 -3.05 13.00
C ILE A 52 7.79 -4.23 12.91
N VAL A 53 8.52 -4.36 11.80
CA VAL A 53 9.49 -5.45 11.57
C VAL A 53 10.61 -5.42 12.62
N GLN A 54 11.12 -4.22 12.94
CA GLN A 54 12.22 -4.03 13.88
C GLN A 54 11.75 -4.03 15.35
N LYS A 55 10.44 -4.12 15.60
CA LYS A 55 9.82 -3.97 16.92
C LYS A 55 10.18 -2.63 17.59
N ASP A 56 10.35 -1.58 16.79
CA ASP A 56 10.66 -0.23 17.26
C ASP A 56 9.36 0.48 17.66
N VAL A 57 8.96 0.28 18.93
CA VAL A 57 7.76 0.89 19.52
C VAL A 57 7.78 2.40 19.39
N ARG A 58 8.94 3.04 19.57
CA ARG A 58 9.06 4.50 19.53
C ARG A 58 8.87 5.02 18.11
N ALA A 59 9.47 4.37 17.12
CA ALA A 59 9.31 4.75 15.72
C ALA A 59 7.86 4.56 15.26
N LEU A 60 7.19 3.47 15.66
CA LEU A 60 5.79 3.25 15.31
C LEU A 60 4.86 4.25 16.00
N ALA A 61 5.08 4.54 17.28
CA ALA A 61 4.28 5.52 18.04
C ALA A 61 4.35 6.94 17.45
N ALA A 62 5.40 7.28 16.71
CA ALA A 62 5.49 8.56 16.01
C ALA A 62 4.44 8.72 14.89
N TYR A 63 3.82 7.62 14.46
CA TYR A 63 2.74 7.59 13.47
C TYR A 63 1.35 7.44 14.12
N ALA A 64 1.24 7.30 15.44
CA ALA A 64 -0.05 7.19 16.11
C ALA A 64 -0.76 8.55 16.17
N SER A 65 -2.03 8.60 15.76
CA SER A 65 -2.84 9.83 15.81
C SER A 65 -3.28 10.22 17.22
N SER A 66 -3.09 9.33 18.20
CA SER A 66 -3.51 9.53 19.60
C SER A 66 -2.74 8.63 20.55
N ASP A 67 -2.65 9.06 21.82
CA ASP A 67 -2.04 8.28 22.90
C ASP A 67 -2.79 6.98 23.23
N SER A 68 -4.03 6.81 22.76
CA SER A 68 -4.81 5.58 22.94
C SER A 68 -4.40 4.44 22.02
N LEU A 69 -3.59 4.71 21.00
CA LEU A 69 -3.07 3.66 20.11
C LEU A 69 -1.78 3.08 20.69
N ASP A 70 -1.86 1.84 21.14
CA ASP A 70 -0.72 1.13 21.69
C ASP A 70 0.14 0.53 20.56
N ALA A 71 1.27 1.17 20.28
CA ALA A 71 2.24 0.70 19.30
C ALA A 71 2.81 -0.68 19.67
N GLU A 72 2.92 -1.02 20.96
CA GLU A 72 3.39 -2.33 21.39
C GLU A 72 2.36 -3.41 21.05
N GLU A 73 1.07 -3.16 21.26
CA GLU A 73 -0.01 -4.07 20.87
C GLU A 73 -0.02 -4.34 19.36
N ILE A 74 0.10 -3.29 18.54
CA ILE A 74 0.19 -3.42 17.08
C ILE A 74 1.37 -4.32 16.70
N ILE A 75 2.55 -4.06 17.25
CA ILE A 75 3.76 -4.86 16.99
C ILE A 75 3.53 -6.32 17.41
N GLN A 76 3.01 -6.55 18.61
CA GLN A 76 2.76 -7.91 19.11
C GLN A 76 1.81 -8.68 18.20
N ALA A 77 0.74 -8.04 17.72
CA ALA A 77 -0.24 -8.66 16.85
C ALA A 77 0.34 -9.04 15.47
N PHE A 78 1.14 -8.16 14.85
CA PHE A 78 1.81 -8.50 13.60
C PHE A 78 2.81 -9.66 13.77
N HIS A 79 3.47 -9.76 14.92
CA HIS A 79 4.41 -10.85 15.23
C HIS A 79 3.75 -12.12 15.77
N ALA A 80 2.42 -12.13 15.93
CA ALA A 80 1.69 -13.32 16.37
C ALA A 80 1.70 -14.42 15.30
N ASP A 81 1.76 -14.04 14.01
CA ASP A 81 1.87 -14.95 12.88
C ASP A 81 2.81 -14.36 11.80
N ALA A 82 3.72 -15.17 11.27
CA ALA A 82 4.65 -14.75 10.23
C ALA A 82 3.95 -14.33 8.93
N ASP A 83 2.79 -14.90 8.64
CA ASP A 83 2.03 -14.59 7.43
C ASP A 83 1.46 -13.16 7.47
N PHE A 84 1.15 -12.62 8.65
CA PHE A 84 0.76 -11.22 8.80
C PHE A 84 1.90 -10.26 8.45
N LEU A 85 3.11 -10.52 8.98
CA LEU A 85 4.30 -9.74 8.62
C LEU A 85 4.61 -9.83 7.13
N GLN A 86 4.52 -11.03 6.56
CA GLN A 86 4.76 -11.24 5.15
C GLN A 86 3.76 -10.47 4.28
N ALA A 87 2.46 -10.53 4.61
CA ALA A 87 1.42 -9.79 3.91
C ALA A 87 1.67 -8.26 3.96
N MET A 88 2.07 -7.75 5.13
CA MET A 88 2.42 -6.34 5.29
C MET A 88 3.64 -5.96 4.47
N GLN A 89 4.73 -6.71 4.56
CA GLN A 89 5.98 -6.43 3.86
C GLN A 89 5.81 -6.42 2.34
N GLN A 90 4.93 -7.27 1.81
CA GLN A 90 4.63 -7.36 0.37
C GLN A 90 3.71 -6.26 -0.14
N SER A 91 3.01 -5.55 0.75
CA SER A 91 2.12 -4.46 0.36
C SER A 91 2.88 -3.17 0.06
N ALA A 92 2.51 -2.50 -1.03
CA ALA A 92 2.88 -1.12 -1.30
C ALA A 92 1.78 -0.16 -0.83
N TYR A 93 2.12 1.11 -0.66
CA TYR A 93 1.16 2.14 -0.24
C TYR A 93 -0.04 2.25 -1.17
N LYS A 94 0.18 2.16 -2.49
CA LYS A 94 -0.90 2.12 -3.50
C LYS A 94 -1.86 0.93 -3.37
N ASP A 95 -1.48 -0.12 -2.64
CA ASP A 95 -2.30 -1.32 -2.44
C ASP A 95 -3.23 -1.15 -1.22
N LEU A 96 -3.05 -0.09 -0.42
CA LEU A 96 -3.93 0.24 0.69
C LEU A 96 -5.34 0.56 0.16
N LYS A 97 -6.34 -0.08 0.76
CA LYS A 97 -7.73 0.14 0.37
C LYS A 97 -8.19 1.49 0.88
N THR A 98 -8.86 2.24 0.02
CA THR A 98 -9.54 3.46 0.44
C THR A 98 -10.96 3.11 0.89
N GLU A 99 -11.27 3.40 2.15
CA GLU A 99 -12.61 3.31 2.71
C GLU A 99 -13.13 4.71 3.01
N THR A 100 -14.42 4.94 2.76
CA THR A 100 -15.08 6.19 3.10
C THR A 100 -16.21 5.90 4.07
N ASP A 101 -16.15 6.53 5.23
CA ASP A 101 -17.14 6.38 6.29
C ASP A 101 -17.40 7.75 6.91
N ASP A 102 -18.68 8.12 7.05
CA ASP A 102 -19.12 9.43 7.56
C ASP A 102 -18.37 10.65 6.97
N GLY A 103 -18.02 10.57 5.68
CA GLY A 103 -17.33 11.66 4.96
C GLY A 103 -15.82 11.75 5.22
N SER A 104 -15.26 10.82 5.99
CA SER A 104 -13.82 10.68 6.22
C SER A 104 -13.23 9.58 5.34
N VAL A 105 -12.08 9.87 4.72
CA VAL A 105 -11.36 8.92 3.87
C VAL A 105 -10.27 8.25 4.70
N ARG A 106 -10.33 6.92 4.82
CA ARG A 106 -9.34 6.09 5.51
C ARG A 106 -8.62 5.19 4.51
N LEU A 107 -7.33 5.00 4.76
CA LEU A 107 -6.50 4.00 4.08
C LEU A 107 -6.40 2.78 5.00
N VAL A 108 -6.62 1.60 4.44
CA VAL A 108 -6.72 0.37 5.20
C VAL A 108 -5.73 -0.64 4.64
N PHE A 109 -4.78 -1.03 5.49
CA PHE A 109 -4.08 -2.29 5.32
C PHE A 109 -4.93 -3.39 5.97
N ALA A 110 -5.14 -4.50 5.25
CA ALA A 110 -5.86 -5.66 5.76
C ALA A 110 -5.12 -6.93 5.37
N ALA A 111 -4.78 -7.75 6.37
CA ALA A 111 -4.29 -9.10 6.18
C ALA A 111 -5.29 -10.07 6.80
N LEU A 112 -5.76 -11.03 6.00
CA LEU A 112 -6.71 -12.06 6.40
C LEU A 112 -6.01 -13.41 6.23
N LEU A 113 -5.92 -14.17 7.31
CA LEU A 113 -5.36 -15.51 7.32
C LEU A 113 -6.48 -16.50 7.57
N ARG A 114 -6.38 -17.66 6.91
CA ARG A 114 -7.30 -18.77 7.08
C ARG A 114 -6.48 -20.03 7.33
N GLY A 115 -6.75 -20.69 8.44
CA GLY A 115 -6.09 -21.92 8.82
C GLY A 115 -7.08 -23.02 9.14
N ALA A 116 -6.54 -24.19 9.45
CA ALA A 116 -7.28 -25.31 10.04
C ALA A 116 -6.49 -25.83 11.24
N ASP A 117 -7.19 -26.20 12.31
CA ASP A 117 -6.57 -26.89 13.44
C ASP A 117 -6.41 -28.41 13.16
N ASP A 118 -5.82 -29.14 14.10
CA ASP A 118 -5.60 -30.59 14.01
C ASP A 118 -6.91 -31.40 13.95
N GLU A 119 -8.03 -30.79 14.32
CA GLU A 119 -9.38 -31.38 14.26
C GLU A 119 -10.09 -31.05 12.93
N GLY A 120 -9.47 -30.24 12.07
CA GLY A 120 -10.00 -29.80 10.79
C GLY A 120 -10.99 -28.64 10.89
N ASN A 121 -11.10 -27.98 12.05
CA ASN A 121 -11.91 -26.78 12.20
C ASN A 121 -11.20 -25.62 11.50
N ILE A 122 -11.92 -24.94 10.62
CA ILE A 122 -11.43 -23.75 9.94
C ILE A 122 -11.55 -22.56 10.87
N TYR A 123 -10.47 -21.79 10.99
CA TYR A 123 -10.49 -20.47 11.62
C TYR A 123 -10.04 -19.41 10.62
N GLU A 124 -10.49 -18.18 10.86
CA GLU A 124 -10.11 -17.00 10.09
C GLU A 124 -9.66 -15.93 11.08
N SER A 125 -8.47 -15.39 10.86
CA SER A 125 -7.91 -14.28 11.63
C SER A 125 -7.61 -13.10 10.71
N GLY A 126 -7.62 -11.91 11.27
CA GLY A 126 -7.49 -10.66 10.52
C GLY A 126 -6.78 -9.59 11.32
N LEU A 127 -5.85 -8.90 10.66
CA LEU A 127 -5.28 -7.65 11.14
C LEU A 127 -5.65 -6.52 10.20
N PHE A 128 -6.11 -5.42 10.79
CA PHE A 128 -6.51 -4.21 10.08
C PHE A 128 -5.79 -3.02 10.71
N LEU A 129 -5.08 -2.27 9.87
CA LEU A 129 -4.44 -1.01 10.26
C LEU A 129 -5.10 0.12 9.47
N TYR A 130 -5.78 1.00 10.18
CA TYR A 130 -6.50 2.13 9.60
C TYR A 130 -5.65 3.38 9.73
N MET A 131 -5.50 4.08 8.61
CA MET A 131 -4.69 5.28 8.51
C MET A 131 -5.46 6.40 7.83
N ILE A 132 -5.00 7.64 8.02
CA ILE A 132 -5.41 8.80 7.23
C ILE A 132 -4.18 9.49 6.65
N GLN A 133 -4.38 10.25 5.58
CA GLN A 133 -3.38 11.20 5.10
C GLN A 133 -3.46 12.45 5.99
N GLY A 134 -2.54 12.55 6.95
CA GLY A 134 -2.38 13.74 7.77
C GLY A 134 -1.72 14.88 6.99
N ASP A 135 -1.51 16.01 7.68
CA ASP A 135 -0.98 17.23 7.06
C ASP A 135 0.39 17.03 6.43
N ASN A 136 1.26 16.19 7.03
CA ASN A 136 2.64 15.99 6.57
C ASN A 136 3.10 14.53 6.54
N HIS A 137 2.33 13.61 7.12
CA HIS A 137 2.66 12.20 7.23
C HIS A 137 1.40 11.34 7.29
N LEU A 138 1.53 10.04 7.08
CA LEU A 138 0.44 9.10 7.39
C LEU A 138 0.21 9.04 8.90
N GLU A 139 -1.04 8.96 9.31
CA GLU A 139 -1.40 8.81 10.72
C GLU A 139 -2.19 7.51 10.89
N ILE A 140 -1.71 6.62 11.76
CA ILE A 140 -2.45 5.45 12.21
C ILE A 140 -3.54 5.96 13.15
N VAL A 141 -4.81 5.71 12.81
CA VAL A 141 -5.97 6.19 13.56
C VAL A 141 -6.71 5.08 14.29
N SER A 142 -6.55 3.84 13.84
CA SER A 142 -7.15 2.68 14.49
C SER A 142 -6.39 1.41 14.11
N PHE A 143 -6.48 0.43 15.00
CA PHE A 143 -5.96 -0.91 14.82
C PHE A 143 -7.01 -1.91 15.30
N LEU A 144 -7.16 -3.00 14.55
CA LEU A 144 -8.05 -4.09 14.92
C LEU A 144 -7.36 -5.44 14.63
N ALA A 145 -7.31 -6.28 15.65
CA ALA A 145 -7.01 -7.70 15.52
C ALA A 145 -8.29 -8.51 15.80
N ALA A 146 -8.63 -9.41 14.90
CA ALA A 146 -9.76 -10.34 15.03
C ALA A 146 -9.28 -11.76 14.75
N GLY A 147 -9.77 -12.75 15.51
CA GLY A 147 -9.40 -14.16 15.37
C GLY A 147 -10.20 -15.05 16.29
#